data_AF-A0A2E4UVF2-F1
#
_entry.id   AF-A0A2E4UVF2-F1
#
_cell.length_a   1.000
_cell.length_b   1.000
_cell.length_c   1.000
_cell.angle_alpha   90.00
_cell.angle_beta   90.00
_cell.angle_gamma   90.00
#
_symmetry.space_group_name_H-M   'P 1'
#
loop_
_entity.id
_entity.type
_entity.pdbx_description
1 polymer ?
#
loop_
_entity_poly.entity_id
_entity_poly.type
_entity_poly.pdbx_seq_one_letter_code
_entity_poly.pdbx_strand_id
1 'polypeptide(L)'
;MSEELVLLRDTARRIFSENCPAEVVERAEAGDRPDELWQTLEAAGLTSAGIGEAAGGVGGEPHWGVAVISEAARFAAPVPIAETWLAARILEASAQSSPAGRMTVASGSFELKEDRVFGEATAVPFAAWVDHFVFVGVNFVALVAAT
;
A
#
# COMPACT_ATOMS: atom_id res chain seq x y z
N MET A 1 1.13 13.25 21.58
CA MET A 1 0.54 12.56 20.41
C MET A 1 -0.67 13.38 19.99
N SER A 2 -0.82 13.77 18.72
CA SER A 2 -1.95 14.62 18.29
C SER A 2 -3.28 13.85 18.41
N GLU A 3 -4.38 14.57 18.63
CA GLU A 3 -5.72 13.98 18.72
C GLU A 3 -6.13 13.29 17.41
N GLU A 4 -5.76 13.86 16.27
CA GLU A 4 -6.02 13.28 14.94
C GLU A 4 -5.32 11.92 14.77
N LEU A 5 -4.07 11.79 15.23
CA LEU A 5 -3.35 10.52 15.17
C LEU A 5 -3.95 9.46 16.09
N VAL A 6 -4.49 9.87 17.26
CA VAL A 6 -5.22 8.97 18.16
C VAL A 6 -6.46 8.44 17.43
N LEU A 7 -7.26 9.33 16.85
CA LEU A 7 -8.49 8.96 16.14
C LEU A 7 -8.23 8.05 14.94
N LEU A 8 -7.18 8.33 14.15
CA LEU A 8 -6.76 7.50 13.03
C LEU A 8 -6.41 6.08 13.50
N ARG A 9 -5.62 5.98 14.58
CA ARG A 9 -5.20 4.70 15.15
C ARG A 9 -6.38 3.90 15.70
N ASP A 10 -7.29 4.56 16.40
CA ASP A 10 -8.49 3.92 16.94
C ASP A 10 -9.42 3.44 15.82
N THR A 11 -9.55 4.23 14.74
CA THR A 11 -10.29 3.84 13.54
C THR A 11 -9.67 2.62 12.86
N ALA A 12 -8.35 2.63 12.64
CA ALA A 12 -7.63 1.51 12.06
C ALA A 12 -7.78 0.24 12.92
N ARG A 13 -7.55 0.36 14.24
CA ARG A 13 -7.71 -0.74 15.21
C ARG A 13 -9.10 -1.35 15.15
N ARG A 14 -10.15 -0.51 15.15
CA ARG A 14 -11.54 -0.97 15.06
C ARG A 14 -11.78 -1.74 13.77
N ILE A 15 -11.42 -1.16 12.62
CA ILE A 15 -11.60 -1.81 11.32
C ILE A 15 -10.89 -3.16 11.26
N PHE A 16 -9.62 -3.24 11.68
CA PHE A 16 -8.90 -4.51 11.68
C PHE A 16 -9.51 -5.53 12.65
N SER A 17 -9.97 -5.11 13.83
CA SER A 17 -10.61 -6.03 14.79
C SER A 17 -11.94 -6.60 14.30
N GLU A 18 -12.69 -5.83 13.49
CA GLU A 18 -14.00 -6.23 12.95
C GLU A 18 -13.86 -7.02 11.65
N ASN A 19 -12.87 -6.70 10.81
CA ASN A 19 -12.79 -7.16 9.42
C ASN A 19 -11.57 -8.06 9.13
N CYS A 20 -10.68 -8.28 10.08
CA CYS A 20 -9.52 -9.17 9.95
C CYS A 20 -9.45 -10.23 11.06
N PRO A 21 -10.50 -11.05 11.26
CA PRO A 21 -10.42 -12.22 12.13
C PRO A 21 -9.42 -13.26 11.57
N ALA A 22 -9.02 -14.23 12.41
CA ALA A 22 -8.07 -15.28 12.03
C ALA A 22 -8.46 -16.01 10.73
N GLU A 23 -9.75 -16.24 10.51
CA GLU A 23 -10.26 -16.88 9.29
C GLU A 23 -9.89 -16.10 8.01
N VAL A 24 -9.86 -14.76 8.05
CA VAL A 24 -9.45 -13.96 6.90
C VAL A 24 -7.97 -14.19 6.58
N VAL A 25 -7.13 -14.34 7.61
CA VAL A 25 -5.71 -14.65 7.46
C VAL A 25 -5.54 -16.06 6.87
N GLU A 26 -6.21 -17.05 7.44
CA GLU A 26 -6.16 -18.44 6.98
C GLU A 26 -6.60 -18.60 5.51
N ARG A 27 -7.70 -17.94 5.11
CA ARG A 27 -8.15 -17.94 3.72
C ARG A 27 -7.16 -17.25 2.78
N ALA A 28 -6.55 -16.15 3.23
CA ALA A 28 -5.53 -15.47 2.43
C ALA A 28 -4.28 -16.35 2.23
N GLU A 29 -3.84 -17.07 3.26
CA GLU A 29 -2.76 -18.07 3.13
C GLU A 29 -3.13 -19.21 2.15
N ALA A 30 -4.42 -19.52 2.02
CA ALA A 30 -4.94 -20.46 1.03
C ALA A 30 -5.10 -19.87 -0.39
N GLY A 31 -4.84 -18.57 -0.57
CA GLY A 31 -4.86 -17.89 -1.87
C GLY A 31 -6.01 -16.90 -2.07
N ASP A 32 -6.93 -16.78 -1.10
CA ASP A 32 -8.08 -15.87 -1.23
C ASP A 32 -7.67 -14.41 -1.00
N ARG A 33 -7.85 -13.57 -2.01
CA ARG A 33 -7.56 -12.15 -1.88
C ARG A 33 -8.62 -11.47 -0.99
N PRO A 34 -8.23 -10.82 0.13
CA PRO A 34 -9.18 -10.21 1.08
C PRO A 34 -9.70 -8.85 0.57
N ASP A 35 -10.56 -8.90 -0.45
CA ASP A 35 -11.12 -7.71 -1.13
C ASP A 35 -11.97 -6.82 -0.21
N GLU A 36 -12.82 -7.42 0.64
CA GLU A 36 -13.67 -6.66 1.57
C GLU A 36 -12.87 -5.87 2.61
N LEU A 37 -11.82 -6.47 3.17
CA LEU A 37 -10.91 -5.80 4.10
C LEU A 37 -10.24 -4.61 3.44
N TRP A 38 -9.72 -4.78 2.21
CA TRP A 38 -9.06 -3.70 1.48
C TRP A 38 -10.02 -2.55 1.19
N GLN A 39 -11.20 -2.84 0.65
CA GLN A 39 -12.21 -1.82 0.33
C GLN A 39 -12.62 -1.03 1.56
N THR A 40 -12.74 -1.68 2.73
CA THR A 40 -13.05 -1.01 3.99
C THR A 40 -11.95 -0.06 4.43
N LEU A 41 -10.68 -0.44 4.28
CA LEU A 41 -9.53 0.40 4.62
C LEU A 41 -9.40 1.60 3.68
N GLU A 42 -9.62 1.38 2.38
CA GLU A 42 -9.55 2.42 1.35
C GLU A 42 -10.69 3.44 1.50
N ALA A 43 -11.93 2.97 1.74
CA ALA A 43 -13.07 3.85 2.01
C ALA A 43 -12.88 4.70 3.29
N ALA A 44 -12.13 4.19 4.26
CA ALA A 44 -11.76 4.92 5.47
C ALA A 44 -10.54 5.85 5.29
N GLY A 45 -9.93 5.89 4.10
CA GLY A 45 -8.73 6.70 3.81
C GLY A 45 -7.45 6.20 4.48
N LEU A 46 -7.44 4.97 5.02
CA LEU A 46 -6.33 4.44 5.80
C LEU A 46 -5.16 3.98 4.92
N THR A 47 -5.43 3.59 3.67
CA THR A 47 -4.43 3.12 2.70
C THR A 47 -3.47 4.23 2.24
N SER A 48 -3.90 5.49 2.35
CA SER A 48 -3.15 6.67 1.88
C SER A 48 -2.89 7.71 2.98
N ALA A 49 -3.00 7.31 4.24
CA ALA A 49 -2.76 8.20 5.39
C ALA A 49 -1.32 8.71 5.42
N GLY A 50 -1.14 10.04 5.57
CA GLY A 50 0.18 10.67 5.57
C GLY A 50 0.82 10.83 4.19
N ILE A 51 0.05 10.62 3.11
CA ILE A 51 0.42 10.94 1.73
C ILE A 51 -0.24 12.27 1.36
N GLY A 52 0.48 13.19 0.73
CA GLY A 52 -0.07 14.49 0.32
C GLY A 52 -1.24 14.37 -0.67
N GLU A 53 -2.19 15.28 -0.58
CA GLU A 53 -3.39 15.29 -1.45
C GLU A 53 -3.04 15.40 -2.94
N ALA A 54 -2.04 16.23 -3.28
CA ALA A 54 -1.55 16.35 -4.66
C ALA A 54 -0.92 15.05 -5.20
N ALA A 55 -0.50 14.15 -4.31
CA ALA A 55 0.03 12.83 -4.65
C ALA A 55 -1.06 11.74 -4.61
N GLY A 56 -2.33 12.10 -4.50
CA GLY A 56 -3.46 11.14 -4.44
C GLY A 56 -3.78 10.62 -3.03
N GLY A 57 -3.22 11.25 -1.99
CA GLY A 57 -3.48 10.89 -0.60
C GLY A 57 -4.60 11.66 0.09
N VAL A 58 -4.78 11.38 1.38
CA VAL A 58 -5.75 12.09 2.25
C VAL A 58 -5.09 13.16 3.14
N GLY A 59 -3.80 13.45 2.91
CA GLY A 59 -3.01 14.37 3.73
C GLY A 59 -2.57 13.78 5.06
N GLY A 60 -2.25 14.66 6.00
CA GLY A 60 -1.67 14.31 7.30
C GLY A 60 -0.14 14.23 7.27
N GLU A 61 0.45 13.79 8.39
CA GLU A 61 1.90 13.68 8.51
C GLU A 61 2.38 12.27 8.10
N PRO A 62 3.59 12.10 7.56
CA PRO A 62 4.09 10.78 7.12
C PRO A 62 4.01 9.69 8.18
N HIS A 63 4.14 10.03 9.47
CA HIS A 63 4.07 9.06 10.56
C HIS A 63 2.65 8.48 10.79
N TRP A 64 1.62 9.06 10.17
CA TRP A 64 0.24 8.56 10.23
C TRP A 64 0.11 7.21 9.51
N GLY A 65 0.69 7.08 8.32
CA GLY A 65 0.73 5.80 7.60
C GLY A 65 1.47 4.73 8.40
N VAL A 66 2.57 5.08 9.08
CA VAL A 66 3.29 4.16 9.97
C VAL A 66 2.40 3.69 11.14
N ALA A 67 1.53 4.54 11.66
CA ALA A 67 0.57 4.14 12.68
C ALA A 67 -0.47 3.14 12.13
N VAL A 68 -0.97 3.33 10.91
CA VAL A 68 -1.88 2.37 10.25
C VAL A 68 -1.17 1.04 9.99
N ILE A 69 0.06 1.06 9.47
CA ILE A 69 0.89 -0.15 9.26
C ILE A 69 1.10 -0.88 10.60
N SER A 70 1.32 -0.15 11.68
CA SER A 70 1.48 -0.74 13.02
C SER A 70 0.21 -1.43 13.52
N GLU A 71 -0.99 -0.90 13.21
CA GLU A 71 -2.23 -1.61 13.52
C GLU A 71 -2.41 -2.81 12.59
N ALA A 72 -2.18 -2.68 11.28
CA ALA A 72 -2.24 -3.79 10.33
C ALA A 72 -1.38 -4.99 10.78
N ALA A 73 -0.14 -4.71 11.21
CA ALA A 73 0.80 -5.72 11.70
C ALA A 73 0.29 -6.44 12.97
N ARG A 74 -0.41 -5.75 13.88
CA ARG A 74 -0.96 -6.37 15.11
C ARG A 74 -2.02 -7.41 14.83
N PHE A 75 -2.74 -7.28 13.70
CA PHE A 75 -3.78 -8.21 13.27
C PHE A 75 -3.31 -9.16 12.19
N ALA A 76 -2.01 -9.17 11.86
CA ALA A 76 -1.45 -9.94 10.74
C ALA A 76 -2.23 -9.71 9.43
N ALA A 77 -2.65 -8.46 9.19
CA ALA A 77 -3.57 -8.15 8.11
C ALA A 77 -2.98 -8.57 6.75
N PRO A 78 -3.65 -9.46 5.99
CA PRO A 78 -3.10 -10.04 4.76
C PRO A 78 -3.30 -9.13 3.55
N VAL A 79 -2.95 -7.84 3.69
CA VAL A 79 -3.14 -6.79 2.68
C VAL A 79 -1.87 -5.94 2.54
N PRO A 80 -1.58 -5.40 1.34
CA PRO A 80 -0.32 -4.69 1.07
C PRO A 80 -0.33 -3.24 1.60
N ILE A 81 -0.67 -3.02 2.87
CA ILE A 81 -0.78 -1.65 3.42
C ILE A 81 0.60 -0.97 3.49
N ALA A 82 1.63 -1.69 3.94
CA ALA A 82 2.98 -1.14 4.04
C ALA A 82 3.58 -0.89 2.65
N GLU A 83 3.39 -1.84 1.73
CA GLU A 83 3.86 -1.77 0.35
C GLU A 83 3.16 -0.67 -0.43
N THR A 84 1.83 -0.55 -0.29
CA THR A 84 1.06 0.52 -0.94
C THR A 84 1.47 1.88 -0.42
N TRP A 85 1.62 2.02 0.89
CA TRP A 85 2.08 3.28 1.48
C TRP A 85 3.50 3.64 1.02
N LEU A 86 4.42 2.67 1.00
CA LEU A 86 5.79 2.89 0.51
C LEU A 86 5.81 3.28 -0.98
N ALA A 87 5.03 2.59 -1.81
CA ALA A 87 4.87 2.90 -3.23
C ALA A 87 4.36 4.35 -3.41
N ALA A 88 3.31 4.74 -2.69
CA ALA A 88 2.78 6.10 -2.72
C ALA A 88 3.83 7.15 -2.29
N ARG A 89 4.63 6.86 -1.25
CA ARG A 89 5.71 7.76 -0.79
C ARG A 89 6.81 7.92 -1.84
N ILE A 90 7.16 6.87 -2.56
CA ILE A 90 8.14 6.92 -3.65
C ILE A 90 7.59 7.75 -4.81
N LEU A 91 6.33 7.52 -5.20
CA LEU A 91 5.66 8.30 -6.25
C LEU A 91 5.61 9.78 -5.89
N GLU A 92 5.20 10.12 -4.67
CA GLU A 92 5.16 11.49 -4.16
C GLU A 92 6.55 12.15 -4.20
N ALA A 93 7.59 11.43 -3.79
CA ALA A 93 8.98 11.92 -3.86
C ALA A 93 9.46 12.12 -5.31
N SER A 94 8.88 11.41 -6.27
CA SER A 94 9.11 11.59 -7.71
C SER A 94 8.15 12.58 -8.39
N ALA A 95 7.35 13.32 -7.60
CA ALA A 95 6.33 14.25 -8.09
C ALA A 95 5.25 13.59 -8.99
N GLN A 96 4.92 12.34 -8.69
CA GLN A 96 3.86 11.56 -9.33
C GLN A 96 2.70 11.32 -8.36
N SER A 97 1.48 11.19 -8.88
CA SER A 97 0.31 10.81 -8.10
C SER A 97 0.17 9.29 -8.01
N SER A 98 -0.21 8.80 -6.84
CA SER A 98 -0.66 7.41 -6.65
C SER A 98 -2.06 7.21 -7.22
N PRO A 99 -2.33 6.12 -7.95
CA PRO A 99 -3.69 5.67 -8.21
C PRO A 99 -4.32 5.10 -6.94
N ALA A 100 -5.65 4.89 -7.00
CA ALA A 100 -6.38 4.07 -6.04
C ALA A 100 -6.01 2.58 -6.22
N GLY A 101 -6.36 1.75 -5.22
CA GLY A 101 -6.08 0.33 -5.24
C GLY A 101 -4.71 -0.06 -4.67
N ARG A 102 -4.41 -1.35 -4.78
CA ARG A 102 -3.25 -1.99 -4.14
C ARG A 102 -2.00 -1.74 -4.95
N MET A 103 -0.92 -1.40 -4.28
CA MET A 103 0.37 -1.27 -4.91
C MET A 103 1.45 -2.07 -4.20
N THR A 104 2.53 -2.35 -4.93
CA THR A 104 3.78 -2.82 -4.35
C THR A 104 4.98 -2.19 -5.03
N VAL A 105 6.14 -2.32 -4.40
CA VAL A 105 7.40 -1.83 -4.93
C VAL A 105 8.21 -3.01 -5.43
N ALA A 106 8.61 -2.95 -6.70
CA ALA A 106 9.56 -3.88 -7.28
C ALA A 106 10.92 -3.19 -7.41
N SER A 107 11.94 -3.78 -6.79
CA SER A 107 13.34 -3.33 -6.91
C SER A 107 14.16 -4.44 -7.56
N GLY A 108 15.07 -4.07 -8.44
CA GLY A 108 15.83 -5.01 -9.26
C GLY A 108 16.67 -4.30 -10.31
N SER A 109 17.23 -5.08 -11.23
CA SER A 109 17.92 -4.53 -12.39
C SER A 109 16.91 -4.27 -13.50
N PHE A 110 16.51 -3.01 -13.64
CA PHE A 110 15.56 -2.58 -14.66
C PHE A 110 16.16 -1.61 -15.68
N GLU A 111 15.73 -1.75 -16.92
CA GLU A 111 15.98 -0.83 -18.02
C GLU A 111 14.67 -0.23 -18.50
N LEU A 112 14.59 1.09 -18.56
CA LEU A 112 13.50 1.80 -19.23
C LEU A 112 13.89 2.02 -20.70
N LYS A 113 13.12 1.45 -21.62
CA LYS A 113 13.27 1.69 -23.07
C LYS A 113 11.95 2.20 -23.60
N GLU A 114 11.97 3.42 -24.13
CA GLU A 114 10.75 4.16 -24.49
C GLU A 114 9.83 4.22 -23.26
N ASP A 115 8.62 3.68 -23.36
CA ASP A 115 7.62 3.65 -22.28
C ASP A 115 7.45 2.26 -21.65
N ARG A 116 8.49 1.41 -21.72
CA ARG A 116 8.45 0.04 -21.21
C ARG A 116 9.61 -0.26 -20.27
N VAL A 117 9.28 -0.89 -19.15
CA VAL A 117 10.25 -1.38 -18.17
C VAL A 117 10.59 -2.84 -18.50
N PHE A 118 11.88 -3.13 -18.62
CA PHE A 118 12.42 -4.47 -18.84
C PHE A 118 13.27 -4.88 -17.64
N GLY A 119 13.19 -6.14 -17.22
CA GLY A 119 14.02 -6.70 -16.16
C GLY A 119 13.30 -7.79 -15.39
N GLU A 120 13.87 -8.17 -14.25
CA GLU A 120 13.32 -9.16 -13.34
C GLU A 120 13.36 -8.64 -11.91
N ALA A 121 12.32 -8.93 -11.15
CA ALA A 121 12.30 -8.79 -9.70
C ALA A 121 11.74 -10.06 -9.07
N THR A 122 12.37 -10.46 -7.98
CA THR A 122 12.02 -11.67 -7.22
C THR A 122 11.55 -11.29 -5.83
N ALA A 123 10.72 -12.14 -5.22
CA ALA A 123 10.20 -11.92 -3.86
C ALA A 123 9.47 -10.57 -3.67
N VAL A 124 8.75 -10.13 -4.71
CA VAL A 124 7.94 -8.91 -4.65
C VAL A 124 6.70 -9.19 -3.79
N PRO A 125 6.53 -8.54 -2.62
CA PRO A 125 5.43 -8.84 -1.72
C PRO A 125 4.09 -8.53 -2.37
N PHE A 126 3.12 -9.42 -2.15
CA PHE A 126 1.75 -9.31 -2.68
C PHE A 126 1.64 -9.17 -4.21
N ALA A 127 2.68 -9.48 -4.99
CA ALA A 127 2.71 -9.27 -6.43
C ALA A 127 1.52 -9.88 -7.19
N ALA A 128 0.96 -10.99 -6.71
CA ALA A 128 -0.20 -11.64 -7.33
C ALA A 128 -1.53 -10.90 -7.10
N TRP A 129 -1.59 -9.95 -6.16
CA TRP A 129 -2.83 -9.33 -5.68
C TRP A 129 -2.86 -7.81 -5.83
N VAL A 130 -1.79 -7.19 -6.33
CA VAL A 130 -1.69 -5.75 -6.54
C VAL A 130 -2.33 -5.34 -7.85
N ASP A 131 -2.84 -4.11 -7.88
CA ASP A 131 -3.39 -3.48 -9.09
C ASP A 131 -2.30 -2.69 -9.83
N HIS A 132 -1.25 -2.26 -9.11
CA HIS A 132 -0.12 -1.52 -9.68
C HIS A 132 1.23 -1.92 -9.08
N PHE A 133 2.28 -1.84 -9.91
CA PHE A 133 3.68 -1.95 -9.52
C PHE A 133 4.36 -0.59 -9.62
N VAL A 134 5.16 -0.26 -8.61
CA VAL A 134 6.15 0.82 -8.66
C VAL A 134 7.52 0.20 -8.83
N PHE A 135 8.09 0.34 -10.03
CA PHE A 135 9.44 -0.09 -10.35
C PHE A 135 10.45 1.00 -10.02
N VAL A 136 11.46 0.67 -9.22
CA VAL A 136 12.55 1.59 -8.88
C VAL A 136 13.82 1.17 -9.63
N GLY A 137 14.14 1.90 -10.69
CA GLY A 137 15.39 1.77 -11.43
C GLY A 137 16.45 2.76 -10.95
N VAL A 138 17.66 2.67 -11.51
CA VAL A 138 18.79 3.54 -11.12
C VAL A 138 18.47 5.02 -11.34
N ASN A 139 17.78 5.36 -12.43
CA ASN A 139 17.50 6.74 -12.84
C ASN A 139 16.01 6.99 -13.13
N PHE A 140 15.12 6.11 -12.68
CA PHE A 140 13.69 6.26 -12.94
C PHE A 140 12.85 5.60 -11.86
N VAL A 141 11.64 6.13 -11.67
CA VAL A 141 10.53 5.48 -10.98
C VAL A 141 9.43 5.30 -12.02
N ALA A 142 8.89 4.08 -12.16
CA ALA A 142 7.83 3.80 -13.12
C ALA A 142 6.63 3.17 -12.41
N LEU A 143 5.45 3.76 -12.61
CA LEU A 143 4.16 3.20 -12.21
C LEU A 143 3.58 2.40 -13.38
N VAL A 144 3.28 1.12 -13.15
CA VAL A 144 2.78 0.20 -14.17
C VAL A 144 1.57 -0.55 -13.61
N ALA A 145 0.46 -0.60 -14.34
CA ALA A 145 -0.69 -1.41 -13.94
C ALA A 145 -0.39 -2.92 -14.08
N ALA A 146 -0.87 -3.72 -13.12
CA ALA A 146 -0.86 -5.17 -13.23
C ALA A 146 -1.85 -5.60 -14.33
N THR A 147 -1.43 -6.52 -15.20
CA THR A 147 -2.23 -7.08 -16.31
C THR A 147 -2.84 -8.42 -15.95
#